data_AF-A0A101NS72-F1
#
_entry.id   AF-A0A101NS72-F1
#
_cell.length_a   1.000
_cell.length_b   1.000
_cell.length_c   1.000
_cell.angle_alpha   90.00
_cell.angle_beta   90.00
_cell.angle_gamma   90.00
#
_symmetry.space_group_name_H-M   'P 1'
#
loop_
_entity.id
_entity.type
_entity.pdbx_description
1 polymer ?
#
loop_
_entity_poly.entity_id
_entity_poly.type
_entity_poly.pdbx_seq_one_letter_code
_entity_poly.pdbx_strand_id
1 'polypeptide(L)'
;MASRASSEAAAPGFSVPIPALPKLGRTWYRRGALYWLCRARTTVFIVLVMAMFSLFALSLYAGVRDLLPSTVRVMCDGVQVAASVVTLVWGWVAQRRGHRVALLNPPTPSQTLQAKRDHNRRVPGRIAMGRGLVLLAAPVMPAFAAWIVGWLAAWLTVREYPSEVGARRWLEEHATGT
;
A
#
# COMPACT_ATOMS: atom_id res chain seq x y z
N MET A 1 20.47 11.64 -26.71
CA MET A 1 20.91 11.93 -25.33
C MET A 1 20.54 13.38 -24.91
N ALA A 2 19.29 13.83 -25.10
CA ALA A 2 18.91 15.24 -24.93
C ALA A 2 17.81 15.54 -23.88
N SER A 3 17.35 14.56 -23.09
CA SER A 3 16.20 14.78 -22.17
C SER A 3 16.55 14.95 -20.69
N ARG A 4 17.83 14.93 -20.30
CA ARG A 4 18.23 15.14 -18.89
C ARG A 4 18.29 16.61 -18.48
N ALA A 5 18.73 17.50 -19.36
CA ALA A 5 18.93 18.92 -19.02
C ALA A 5 17.62 19.65 -18.68
N SER A 6 16.52 19.37 -19.40
CA SER A 6 15.20 19.95 -19.07
C SER A 6 14.57 19.35 -17.81
N SER A 7 15.13 18.26 -17.28
CA SER A 7 14.67 17.64 -16.05
C SER A 7 15.34 18.24 -14.81
N GLU A 8 16.39 19.04 -14.91
CA GLU A 8 17.09 19.57 -13.72
C GLU A 8 16.81 21.05 -13.44
N ALA A 9 16.06 21.73 -14.32
CA ALA A 9 15.68 23.11 -14.09
C ALA A 9 14.78 23.23 -12.84
N ALA A 10 15.21 24.05 -11.89
CA ALA A 10 14.39 24.44 -10.75
C ALA A 10 13.13 25.14 -11.25
N ALA A 11 11.99 24.89 -10.59
CA ALA A 11 10.76 25.59 -10.93
C ALA A 11 10.92 27.09 -10.62
N PRO A 12 10.31 27.99 -11.41
CA PRO A 12 10.38 29.43 -11.14
C PRO A 12 9.91 29.71 -9.70
N GLY A 13 10.81 30.22 -8.86
CA GLY A 13 10.60 30.48 -7.43
C GLY A 13 11.35 29.54 -6.46
N PHE A 14 12.07 28.53 -6.93
CA PHE A 14 12.86 27.62 -6.09
C PHE A 14 14.34 27.61 -6.49
N SER A 15 15.24 27.58 -5.51
CA SER A 15 16.69 27.40 -5.71
C SER A 15 17.10 25.93 -5.96
N VAL A 16 16.19 24.98 -5.72
CA VAL A 16 16.45 23.53 -5.76
C VAL A 16 15.44 22.81 -6.68
N PRO A 17 15.85 21.80 -7.47
CA PRO A 17 14.95 21.04 -8.34
C PRO A 17 13.91 20.22 -7.57
N ILE A 18 12.69 20.14 -8.10
CA ILE A 18 11.57 19.40 -7.48
C ILE A 18 11.90 17.89 -7.43
N PRO A 19 11.87 17.26 -6.24
CA PRO A 19 12.20 15.85 -6.10
C PRO A 19 11.12 14.97 -6.75
N ALA A 20 11.58 13.93 -7.46
CA ALA A 20 10.70 12.94 -8.07
C ALA A 20 10.36 11.84 -7.06
N LEU A 21 9.07 11.65 -6.78
CA LEU A 21 8.57 10.58 -5.92
C LEU A 21 8.34 9.28 -6.70
N PRO A 22 8.52 8.10 -6.09
CA PRO A 22 8.18 6.84 -6.73
C PRO A 22 6.70 6.77 -7.14
N LYS A 23 6.42 6.26 -8.35
CA LYS A 23 5.08 6.14 -8.98
C LYS A 23 4.42 7.48 -9.38
N LEU A 24 4.67 8.56 -8.66
CA LEU A 24 4.10 9.89 -8.93
C LEU A 24 5.00 10.79 -9.79
N GLY A 25 6.31 10.55 -9.82
CA GLY A 25 7.26 11.44 -10.49
C GLY A 25 7.25 12.82 -9.84
N ARG A 26 7.09 13.89 -10.63
CA ARG A 26 6.96 15.28 -10.13
C ARG A 26 5.52 15.80 -10.11
N THR A 27 4.54 14.98 -10.52
CA THR A 27 3.15 15.45 -10.68
C THR A 27 2.48 15.76 -9.34
N TRP A 28 3.05 15.28 -8.22
CA TRP A 28 2.60 15.56 -6.87
C TRP A 28 2.65 17.05 -6.50
N TYR A 29 3.57 17.82 -7.10
CA TYR A 29 3.73 19.25 -6.82
C TYR A 29 2.53 20.07 -7.33
N ARG A 30 2.09 19.83 -8.57
CA ARG A 30 1.01 20.61 -9.21
C ARG A 30 -0.41 20.11 -8.90
N ARG A 31 -0.55 18.90 -8.32
CA ARG A 31 -1.83 18.19 -8.07
C ARG A 31 -2.85 18.25 -9.24
N GLY A 32 -2.36 18.31 -10.47
CA GLY A 32 -3.18 18.45 -11.69
C GLY A 32 -3.83 17.14 -12.15
N ALA A 33 -4.45 17.15 -13.33
CA ALA A 33 -5.16 15.98 -13.88
C ALA A 33 -4.32 14.68 -13.91
N LEU A 34 -3.02 14.76 -14.24
CA LEU A 34 -2.12 13.60 -14.26
C LEU A 34 -1.87 13.00 -12.88
N TYR A 35 -1.88 13.81 -11.81
CA TYR A 35 -1.80 13.32 -10.44
C TYR A 35 -3.03 12.48 -10.10
N TRP A 36 -4.22 13.00 -10.39
CA TRP A 36 -5.48 12.32 -10.15
C TRP A 36 -5.63 11.06 -11.01
N LEU A 37 -5.17 11.08 -12.26
CA LEU A 37 -5.16 9.90 -13.13
C LEU A 37 -4.23 8.80 -12.59
N CYS A 38 -3.00 9.14 -12.20
CA CYS A 38 -2.06 8.18 -11.60
C CYS A 38 -2.61 7.58 -10.30
N ARG A 39 -3.29 8.40 -9.51
CA ARG A 39 -3.94 7.98 -8.27
C ARG A 39 -5.14 7.07 -8.54
N ALA A 40 -6.04 7.46 -9.43
CA ALA A 40 -7.20 6.66 -9.83
C ALA A 40 -6.77 5.30 -10.40
N ARG A 41 -5.77 5.26 -11.28
CA ARG A 41 -5.20 4.02 -11.82
C ARG A 41 -4.65 3.12 -10.73
N THR A 42 -3.94 3.69 -9.75
CA THR A 42 -3.41 2.94 -8.61
C THR A 42 -4.54 2.40 -7.74
N THR A 43 -5.58 3.19 -7.49
CA THR A 43 -6.78 2.77 -6.77
C THR A 43 -7.47 1.61 -7.46
N VAL A 44 -7.77 1.73 -8.75
CA VAL A 44 -8.43 0.67 -9.54
C VAL A 44 -7.60 -0.61 -9.52
N PHE A 45 -6.29 -0.51 -9.74
CA PHE A 45 -5.39 -1.66 -9.67
C PHE A 45 -5.44 -2.36 -8.31
N ILE A 46 -5.39 -1.60 -7.21
CA ILE A 46 -5.40 -2.17 -5.85
C ILE A 46 -6.75 -2.80 -5.52
N VAL A 47 -7.87 -2.17 -5.92
CA VAL A 47 -9.21 -2.75 -5.76
C VAL A 47 -9.31 -4.08 -6.50
N LEU A 48 -8.78 -4.16 -7.73
CA LEU A 48 -8.77 -5.41 -8.49
C LEU A 48 -7.91 -6.49 -7.83
N VAL A 49 -6.74 -6.13 -7.30
CA VAL A 49 -5.89 -7.05 -6.53
C VAL A 49 -6.59 -7.53 -5.26
N MET A 50 -7.27 -6.64 -4.53
CA MET A 50 -8.06 -7.00 -3.34
C MET A 50 -9.16 -7.99 -3.69
N ALA A 51 -9.95 -7.70 -4.73
CA ALA A 51 -11.01 -8.59 -5.19
C ALA A 51 -10.47 -9.98 -5.58
N MET A 52 -9.42 -10.02 -6.39
CA MET A 52 -8.76 -11.27 -6.79
C MET A 52 -8.26 -12.07 -5.59
N PHE A 53 -7.62 -11.40 -4.61
CA PHE A 53 -7.09 -12.07 -3.42
C PHE A 53 -8.20 -12.58 -2.49
N SER A 54 -9.28 -11.80 -2.30
CA SER A 54 -10.45 -12.23 -1.54
C SER A 54 -11.14 -13.43 -2.18
N LEU A 55 -11.33 -13.42 -3.51
CA LEU A 55 -11.90 -14.56 -4.23
C LEU A 55 -11.01 -15.79 -4.09
N PHE A 56 -9.70 -15.65 -4.25
CA PHE A 56 -8.76 -16.76 -4.05
C PHE A 56 -8.85 -17.35 -2.63
N ALA A 57 -8.85 -16.51 -1.60
CA ALA A 57 -8.94 -16.96 -0.21
C ALA A 57 -10.27 -17.66 0.11
N LEU A 58 -11.39 -17.15 -0.43
CA LEU A 58 -12.70 -17.77 -0.28
C LEU A 58 -12.79 -19.11 -1.00
N SER A 59 -12.30 -19.20 -2.24
CA SER A 59 -12.27 -20.47 -2.99
C SER A 59 -11.42 -21.53 -2.28
N LEU A 60 -10.29 -21.14 -1.70
CA LEU A 60 -9.44 -22.05 -0.93
C LEU A 60 -10.15 -22.54 0.34
N TYR A 61 -10.85 -21.65 1.04
CA TYR A 61 -11.64 -22.01 2.22
C TYR A 61 -12.83 -22.92 1.88
N ALA A 62 -13.52 -22.66 0.77
CA ALA A 62 -14.62 -23.49 0.29
C ALA A 62 -14.18 -24.96 0.09
N GLY A 63 -13.01 -25.17 -0.52
CA GLY A 63 -12.45 -26.52 -0.69
C GLY A 63 -12.20 -27.26 0.63
N VAL A 64 -11.81 -26.55 1.69
CA VAL A 64 -11.67 -27.15 3.04
C VAL A 64 -13.06 -27.42 3.65
N ARG A 65 -13.95 -26.42 3.58
CA ARG A 65 -15.31 -26.47 4.13
C ARG A 65 -16.12 -27.66 3.61
N ASP A 66 -15.97 -27.99 2.33
CA ASP A 66 -16.72 -29.09 1.69
C ASP A 66 -16.37 -30.47 2.25
N LEU A 67 -15.23 -30.60 2.95
CA LEU A 67 -14.81 -31.84 3.62
C LEU A 67 -15.42 -32.01 5.01
N LEU A 68 -15.98 -30.96 5.62
CA LEU A 68 -16.51 -31.03 7.00
C LEU A 68 -17.97 -31.50 7.04
N PRO A 69 -18.44 -32.09 8.16
CA PRO A 69 -19.86 -32.35 8.41
C PRO A 69 -20.67 -31.04 8.55
N SER A 70 -21.96 -31.06 8.19
CA SER A 70 -22.83 -29.88 8.14
C SER A 70 -22.86 -29.05 9.44
N THR A 71 -22.93 -29.69 10.60
CA THR A 71 -22.93 -29.01 11.91
C THR A 71 -21.62 -28.26 12.17
N VAL A 72 -20.48 -28.86 11.81
CA VAL A 72 -19.15 -28.25 12.00
C VAL A 72 -18.95 -27.09 11.01
N ARG A 73 -19.49 -27.19 9.79
CA ARG A 73 -19.45 -26.10 8.79
C ARG A 73 -20.05 -24.81 9.33
N VAL A 74 -21.24 -24.87 9.95
CA VAL A 74 -21.93 -23.68 10.47
C VAL A 74 -21.11 -23.00 11.57
N MET A 75 -20.51 -23.78 12.47
CA MET A 75 -19.64 -23.25 13.52
C MET A 75 -18.37 -22.62 12.94
N CYS A 76 -17.71 -23.31 12.01
CA CYS A 76 -16.50 -22.81 11.34
C CYS A 76 -16.77 -21.52 10.55
N ASP A 77 -17.90 -21.45 9.84
CA ASP A 77 -18.29 -20.24 9.11
C ASP A 77 -18.51 -19.07 10.06
N GLY A 78 -19.23 -19.28 11.17
CA GLY A 78 -19.48 -18.24 12.16
C GLY A 78 -18.19 -17.68 12.76
N VAL A 79 -17.27 -18.58 13.14
CA VAL A 79 -15.94 -18.20 13.63
C VAL A 79 -15.16 -17.44 12.55
N GLN A 80 -15.20 -17.91 11.30
CA GLN A 80 -14.48 -17.29 10.20
C GLN A 80 -14.99 -15.89 9.87
N VAL A 81 -16.31 -15.69 9.89
CA VAL A 81 -16.95 -14.39 9.68
C VAL A 81 -16.54 -13.43 10.79
N ALA A 82 -16.67 -13.85 12.06
CA ALA A 82 -16.27 -13.04 13.20
C ALA A 82 -14.77 -12.67 13.14
N ALA A 83 -13.90 -13.64 12.87
CA ALA A 83 -12.47 -13.43 12.72
C ALA A 83 -12.18 -12.45 11.57
N SER A 84 -12.84 -12.60 10.42
CA SER A 84 -12.63 -11.72 9.25
C SER A 84 -13.06 -10.28 9.53
N VAL A 85 -14.17 -10.08 10.24
CA VAL A 85 -14.61 -8.73 10.66
C VAL A 85 -13.57 -8.09 11.58
N VAL A 86 -13.14 -8.83 12.61
CA VAL A 86 -12.13 -8.35 13.56
C VAL A 86 -10.82 -8.00 12.85
N THR A 87 -10.33 -8.87 11.99
CA THR A 87 -9.06 -8.64 11.29
C THR A 87 -9.16 -7.52 10.26
N LEU A 88 -10.30 -7.34 9.59
CA LEU A 88 -10.55 -6.20 8.71
C LEU A 88 -10.45 -4.88 9.47
N VAL A 89 -11.16 -4.76 10.59
CA VAL A 89 -11.11 -3.56 11.45
C VAL A 89 -9.71 -3.34 11.98
N TRP A 90 -9.02 -4.41 12.40
CA TRP A 90 -7.65 -4.34 12.88
C TRP A 90 -6.70 -3.84 11.78
N GLY A 91 -6.79 -4.37 10.57
CA GLY A 91 -5.99 -3.92 9.42
C GLY A 91 -6.20 -2.45 9.09
N TRP A 92 -7.46 -2.00 9.13
CA TRP A 92 -7.80 -0.59 8.98
C TRP A 92 -7.15 0.29 10.05
N VAL A 93 -7.34 -0.07 11.34
CA VAL A 93 -6.81 0.71 12.47
C VAL A 93 -5.29 0.74 12.45
N ALA A 94 -4.64 -0.41 12.23
CA ALA A 94 -3.20 -0.51 12.20
C ALA A 94 -2.60 0.34 11.06
N GLN A 95 -3.23 0.36 9.89
CA GLN A 95 -2.81 1.24 8.81
C GLN A 95 -3.00 2.73 9.16
N ARG A 96 -4.14 3.11 9.76
CA ARG A 96 -4.38 4.50 10.16
C ARG A 96 -3.39 4.97 11.22
N ARG A 97 -3.04 4.10 12.18
CA ARG A 97 -2.03 4.38 13.20
C ARG A 97 -0.65 4.56 12.57
N GLY A 98 -0.23 3.62 11.72
CA GLY A 98 1.05 3.72 11.00
C GLY A 98 1.14 4.96 10.11
N HIS A 99 0.04 5.29 9.41
CA HIS A 99 -0.05 6.50 8.60
C HIS A 99 0.05 7.78 9.45
N ARG A 100 -0.63 7.85 10.60
CA ARG A 100 -0.50 8.98 11.55
C ARG A 100 0.94 9.15 12.03
N VAL A 101 1.60 8.06 12.43
CA VAL A 101 3.01 8.09 12.86
C VAL A 101 3.92 8.58 11.73
N ALA A 102 3.71 8.11 10.51
CA ALA A 102 4.47 8.53 9.34
C ALA A 102 4.21 9.99 8.95
N LEU A 103 3.06 10.59 9.31
CA LEU A 103 2.80 12.02 9.12
C LEU A 103 3.51 12.89 10.15
N LEU A 104 3.68 12.39 11.38
CA LEU A 104 4.43 13.11 12.43
C LEU A 104 5.91 13.19 12.06
N ASN A 105 6.49 12.09 11.57
CA ASN A 105 7.88 12.00 11.12
C ASN A 105 7.93 11.61 9.63
N PRO A 106 7.68 12.56 8.70
CA PRO A 106 7.62 12.25 7.29
C PRO A 106 9.00 11.91 6.72
N PRO A 107 9.11 10.86 5.88
CA PRO A 107 10.38 10.46 5.32
C PRO A 107 10.88 11.46 4.27
N THR A 108 12.19 11.69 4.24
CA THR A 108 12.81 12.53 3.20
C THR A 108 12.77 11.86 1.83
N PRO A 109 12.86 12.62 0.72
CA PRO A 109 12.81 12.05 -0.63
C PRO A 109 13.84 10.93 -0.87
N SER A 110 15.07 11.11 -0.37
CA SER A 110 16.14 10.11 -0.47
C SER A 110 15.80 8.82 0.28
N GLN A 111 15.25 8.92 1.49
CA GLN A 111 14.79 7.77 2.27
C GLN A 111 13.67 6.99 1.56
N THR A 112 12.72 7.69 0.91
CA THR A 112 11.65 7.01 0.15
C THR A 112 12.19 6.23 -1.07
N LEU A 113 13.22 6.77 -1.74
CA LEU A 113 13.88 6.12 -2.86
C LEU A 113 14.68 4.90 -2.41
N GLN A 114 15.42 5.02 -1.30
CA GLN A 114 16.19 3.93 -0.71
C GLN A 114 15.29 2.80 -0.21
N ALA A 115 14.22 3.12 0.52
CA ALA A 115 13.24 2.14 0.98
C ALA A 115 12.62 1.35 -0.18
N LYS A 116 12.35 1.99 -1.32
CA LYS A 116 11.86 1.28 -2.52
C LYS A 116 12.91 0.36 -3.13
N ARG A 117 14.17 0.78 -3.21
CA ARG A 117 15.27 -0.06 -3.72
C ARG A 117 15.47 -1.30 -2.83
N ASP A 118 15.47 -1.11 -1.52
CA ASP A 118 15.59 -2.19 -0.56
C ASP A 118 14.40 -3.14 -0.63
N HIS A 119 13.19 -2.61 -0.78
CA HIS A 119 12.00 -3.42 -1.01
C HIS A 119 12.14 -4.28 -2.28
N ASN A 120 12.49 -3.66 -3.42
CA ASN A 120 12.67 -4.38 -4.68
C ASN A 120 13.75 -5.48 -4.59
N ARG A 121 14.81 -5.26 -3.82
CA ARG A 121 15.87 -6.26 -3.61
C ARG A 121 15.43 -7.43 -2.73
N ARG A 122 14.55 -7.20 -1.75
CA ARG A 122 14.10 -8.20 -0.76
C ARG A 122 12.86 -8.99 -1.20
N VAL A 123 12.04 -8.44 -2.10
CA VAL A 123 10.78 -9.06 -2.55
C VAL A 123 10.98 -10.45 -3.18
N PRO A 124 11.93 -10.68 -4.10
CA PRO A 124 12.10 -12.00 -4.72
C PRO A 124 12.40 -13.11 -3.71
N GLY A 125 13.27 -12.85 -2.73
CA GLY A 125 13.65 -13.81 -1.69
C GLY A 125 12.51 -14.15 -0.72
N ARG A 126 11.61 -13.20 -0.44
CA ARG A 126 10.45 -13.42 0.44
C ARG A 126 9.33 -14.20 -0.23
N ILE A 127 9.12 -14.01 -1.54
CA ILE A 127 8.09 -14.73 -2.31
C ILE A 127 8.44 -16.22 -2.41
N ALA A 128 9.72 -16.58 -2.52
CA ALA A 128 10.15 -17.98 -2.58
C ALA A 128 9.84 -18.75 -1.28
N MET A 129 9.95 -18.10 -0.12
CA MET A 129 9.80 -18.75 1.19
C MET A 129 8.34 -19.01 1.60
N GLY A 130 7.36 -18.33 0.97
CA GLY A 130 5.94 -18.40 1.37
C GLY A 130 5.11 -19.52 0.74
N ARG A 131 5.59 -20.17 -0.34
CA ARG A 131 4.74 -21.04 -1.18
C ARG A 131 4.23 -22.30 -0.49
N GLY A 132 4.99 -22.89 0.43
CA GLY A 132 4.58 -24.08 1.18
C GLY A 132 3.61 -23.79 2.33
N LEU A 133 3.70 -22.60 2.94
CA LEU A 133 2.91 -22.23 4.12
C LEU A 133 1.45 -21.89 3.76
N VAL A 134 1.21 -21.43 2.53
CA VAL A 134 -0.11 -20.99 2.05
C VAL A 134 -1.14 -22.13 2.06
N LEU A 135 -0.73 -23.37 1.76
CA LEU A 135 -1.63 -24.52 1.75
C LEU A 135 -2.02 -24.97 3.16
N LEU A 136 -1.07 -24.97 4.10
CA LEU A 136 -1.34 -25.27 5.51
C LEU A 136 -2.19 -24.18 6.19
N ALA A 137 -2.11 -22.95 5.70
CA ALA A 137 -2.87 -21.82 6.23
C ALA A 137 -4.27 -21.68 5.64
N ALA A 138 -4.72 -22.55 4.73
CA ALA A 138 -6.01 -22.46 4.04
C ALA A 138 -7.21 -22.07 4.93
N PRO A 139 -7.37 -22.62 6.16
CA PRO A 139 -8.47 -22.24 7.05
C PRO A 139 -8.39 -20.78 7.52
N VAL A 140 -7.20 -20.20 7.64
CA VAL A 140 -6.96 -18.84 8.16
C VAL A 140 -6.93 -17.79 7.04
N MET A 141 -6.86 -18.23 5.78
CA MET A 141 -6.69 -17.35 4.63
C MET A 141 -7.79 -16.27 4.48
N PRO A 142 -9.09 -16.55 4.70
CA PRO A 142 -10.11 -15.49 4.65
C PRO A 142 -9.89 -14.38 5.69
N ALA A 143 -9.54 -14.73 6.94
CA ALA A 143 -9.27 -13.75 7.98
C ALA A 143 -8.01 -12.93 7.68
N PHE A 144 -6.97 -13.57 7.14
CA PHE A 144 -5.77 -12.87 6.70
C PHE A 144 -6.04 -11.95 5.49
N ALA A 145 -6.84 -12.40 4.53
CA ALA A 145 -7.27 -11.57 3.40
C ALA A 145 -8.09 -10.36 3.85
N ALA A 146 -9.00 -10.55 4.81
CA ALA A 146 -9.78 -9.47 5.38
C ALA A 146 -8.88 -8.41 6.06
N TRP A 147 -7.81 -8.83 6.76
CA TRP A 147 -6.80 -7.92 7.30
C TRP A 147 -6.13 -7.07 6.21
N ILE A 148 -5.62 -7.70 5.16
CA ILE A 148 -4.97 -7.01 4.04
C ILE A 148 -5.94 -6.05 3.37
N VAL A 149 -7.20 -6.47 3.17
CA VAL A 149 -8.27 -5.66 2.59
C VAL A 149 -8.52 -4.41 3.43
N GLY A 150 -8.70 -4.56 4.75
CA GLY A 150 -8.90 -3.43 5.66
C GLY A 150 -7.72 -2.45 5.65
N TRP A 151 -6.50 -2.99 5.61
CA TRP A 151 -5.27 -2.20 5.51
C TRP A 151 -5.18 -1.41 4.20
N LEU A 152 -5.42 -2.05 3.06
CA LEU A 152 -5.37 -1.41 1.75
C LEU A 152 -6.50 -0.40 1.56
N ALA A 153 -7.72 -0.70 2.04
CA ALA A 153 -8.83 0.23 2.03
C ALA A 153 -8.53 1.50 2.84
N ALA A 154 -7.92 1.36 4.02
CA ALA A 154 -7.46 2.49 4.81
C ALA A 154 -6.40 3.31 4.06
N TRP A 155 -5.48 2.66 3.35
CA TRP A 155 -4.44 3.33 2.56
C TRP A 155 -5.01 4.10 1.37
N LEU A 156 -5.99 3.54 0.65
CA LEU A 156 -6.61 4.17 -0.51
C LEU A 156 -7.41 5.44 -0.15
N THR A 157 -7.97 5.47 1.05
CA THR A 157 -8.81 6.58 1.54
C THR A 157 -8.02 7.70 2.22
N VAL A 158 -6.69 7.60 2.29
CA VAL A 158 -5.82 8.66 2.81
C VAL A 158 -5.75 9.82 1.82
N ARG A 159 -6.01 11.06 2.24
CA ARG A 159 -5.97 12.24 1.36
C ARG A 159 -4.56 12.58 0.88
N GLU A 160 -3.54 12.44 1.73
CA GLU A 160 -2.14 12.79 1.41
C GLU A 160 -1.17 11.71 1.89
N TYR A 161 -0.23 11.32 1.02
CA TYR A 161 0.78 10.33 1.37
C TYR A 161 1.92 10.97 2.18
N PRO A 162 2.47 10.28 3.21
CA PRO A 162 3.57 10.81 4.00
C PRO A 162 4.81 11.19 3.17
N SER A 163 5.04 10.51 2.05
CA SER A 163 6.10 10.85 1.09
C SER A 163 5.87 12.18 0.37
N GLU A 164 4.61 12.58 0.14
CA GLU A 164 4.29 13.89 -0.44
C GLU A 164 4.49 15.00 0.59
N VAL A 165 4.10 14.76 1.85
CA VAL A 165 4.32 15.71 2.97
C VAL A 165 5.81 15.89 3.25
N GLY A 166 6.58 14.81 3.29
CA GLY A 166 8.03 14.86 3.47
C GLY A 166 8.75 15.55 2.33
N ALA A 167 8.33 15.32 1.08
CA ALA A 167 8.88 16.03 -0.06
C ALA A 167 8.55 17.53 -0.05
N ARG A 168 7.37 17.92 0.47
CA ARG A 168 7.01 19.33 0.63
C ARG A 168 7.83 20.01 1.73
N ARG A 169 7.94 19.40 2.92
CA ARG A 169 8.76 19.96 4.02
C ARG A 169 10.23 20.09 3.62
N TRP A 170 10.78 19.09 2.93
CA TRP A 170 12.14 19.15 2.40
C TRP A 170 12.33 20.31 1.41
N LEU A 171 11.35 20.52 0.51
CA LEU A 171 11.37 21.66 -0.40
C LEU A 171 11.28 22.99 0.35
N GLU A 172 10.44 23.11 1.37
CA GLU A 172 10.32 24.33 2.19
C GLU A 172 11.64 24.65 2.90
N GLU A 173 12.25 23.67 3.57
CA GLU A 173 13.55 23.80 4.26
C GLU A 173 14.68 24.22 3.32
N HIS A 174 14.75 23.63 2.12
CA HIS A 174 15.86 23.84 1.18
C HIS A 174 15.61 25.00 0.19
N ALA A 175 14.37 25.49 0.09
CA ALA A 175 14.05 26.68 -0.70
C ALA A 175 14.39 27.98 0.04
N THR A 176 14.34 27.99 1.38
CA THR A 176 14.56 29.19 2.19
C THR A 176 16.03 29.48 2.52
N GLY A 177 16.99 28.65 2.09
CA GLY A 177 18.41 28.98 2.22
C GLY A 177 18.88 29.18 3.66
N THR A 178 18.59 28.22 4.53
CA THR A 178 19.25 28.01 5.83
C THR A 178 19.77 26.60 5.88
#